data_AF-A0A7K2BXB1-F1
#
_entry.id   AF-A0A7K2BXB1-F1
#
_cell.length_a   1.000
_cell.length_b   1.000
_cell.length_c   1.000
_cell.angle_alpha   90.00
_cell.angle_beta   90.00
_cell.angle_gamma   90.00
#
_symmetry.space_group_name_H-M   'P 1'
#
loop_
_entity.id
_entity.type
_entity.pdbx_description
1 polymer ?
#
loop_
_entity_poly.entity_id
_entity_poly.type
_entity_poly.pdbx_seq_one_letter_code
_entity_poly.pdbx_strand_id
1 'polypeptide(L)'
;MLSTRGLISVTDPSPPPVLTLSELRRRLGRSQAEVATTIGTTQSGVSRIEHQADMHVSTLNEYAFALGGRLRLIVEHGDDHTEIGIPALRQERREQRREFRVIWQDQPTRSLVQVGWLVYTGDEFTFSYVDEAKSHERFQPFPAFPRLDETYKASELFPYFALRLTSAADPHYDAVLDALGLTREDATPVELLARSPDSPHDTIQVVPEPTEMADGTLVRLFLVSGTRHADERDPDTVSRLIEDLATDSLLDLVAEPNNRHNPQALHIAANGKRLGWVPDYLLSEIHGYIDTDRPVSIAVAQANGPDAPPHMRLLCRLTVAPGTPD
;
A
#
# COMPACT_ATOMS: atom_id res chain seq x y z
N MET A 1 15.64 -11.83 -48.43
CA MET A 1 14.25 -11.99 -47.99
C MET A 1 14.27 -12.40 -46.54
N LEU A 2 13.94 -11.48 -45.62
CA LEU A 2 13.36 -11.75 -44.31
C LEU A 2 12.93 -10.39 -43.74
N SER A 3 11.73 -10.40 -43.17
CA SER A 3 10.81 -9.28 -43.08
C SER A 3 11.07 -8.41 -41.85
N THR A 4 11.16 -7.10 -42.06
CA THR A 4 11.14 -6.06 -41.04
C THR A 4 9.72 -5.97 -40.46
N ARG A 5 9.49 -6.41 -39.23
CA ARG A 5 8.29 -6.07 -38.46
C ARG A 5 8.64 -4.96 -37.48
N GLY A 6 8.21 -3.75 -37.82
CA GLY A 6 8.26 -2.58 -36.95
C GLY A 6 7.35 -2.76 -35.75
N LEU A 7 7.88 -2.46 -34.57
CA LEU A 7 7.08 -2.23 -33.36
C LEU A 7 6.42 -0.86 -33.51
N ILE A 8 5.09 -0.86 -33.60
CA ILE A 8 4.26 0.33 -33.59
C ILE A 8 4.27 0.85 -32.16
N SER A 9 4.82 2.04 -31.96
CA SER A 9 4.60 2.84 -30.75
C SER A 9 3.12 3.22 -30.72
N VAL A 10 2.32 2.51 -29.94
CA VAL A 10 0.98 2.96 -29.58
C VAL A 10 1.17 3.97 -28.47
N THR A 11 1.15 5.25 -28.86
CA THR A 11 0.98 6.35 -27.91
C THR A 11 -0.45 6.26 -27.40
N ASP A 12 -0.64 5.69 -26.22
CA ASP A 12 -1.96 5.66 -25.59
C ASP A 12 -2.31 7.11 -25.18
N PRO A 13 -3.41 7.70 -25.69
CA PRO A 13 -3.77 9.07 -25.32
C PRO A 13 -3.96 9.16 -23.81
N SER A 14 -3.34 10.19 -23.21
CA SER A 14 -3.59 10.57 -21.82
C SER A 14 -5.10 10.61 -21.57
N PRO A 15 -5.62 9.93 -20.52
CA PRO A 15 -7.06 9.88 -20.29
C PRO A 15 -7.61 11.30 -20.16
N PRO A 16 -8.78 11.60 -20.76
CA PRO A 16 -9.35 12.93 -20.74
C PRO A 16 -9.53 13.42 -19.30
N PRO A 17 -9.39 14.74 -19.04
CA PRO A 17 -9.52 15.29 -17.70
C PRO A 17 -10.92 14.98 -17.15
N VAL A 18 -10.96 14.27 -16.04
CA VAL A 18 -12.18 13.86 -15.36
C VAL A 18 -12.81 15.08 -14.66
N LEU A 19 -14.05 15.44 -15.00
CA LEU A 19 -14.73 16.64 -14.48
C LEU A 19 -15.78 16.32 -13.42
N THR A 20 -15.99 17.21 -12.45
CA THR A 20 -17.17 17.19 -11.58
C THR A 20 -18.41 17.69 -12.34
N LEU A 21 -19.62 17.40 -11.83
CA LEU A 21 -20.87 17.93 -12.41
C LEU A 21 -20.90 19.47 -12.45
N SER A 22 -20.37 20.11 -11.41
CA SER A 22 -20.23 21.58 -11.34
C SER A 22 -19.34 22.13 -12.45
N GLU A 23 -18.21 21.47 -12.72
CA GLU A 23 -17.27 21.86 -13.77
C GLU A 23 -17.84 21.61 -15.17
N LEU A 24 -18.49 20.47 -15.38
CA LEU A 24 -19.19 20.18 -16.64
C LEU A 24 -20.26 21.24 -16.92
N ARG A 25 -21.12 21.56 -15.94
CA ARG A 25 -22.17 22.57 -16.10
C ARG A 25 -21.59 23.93 -16.46
N ARG A 26 -20.52 24.36 -15.78
CA ARG A 26 -19.82 25.62 -16.06
C ARG A 26 -19.20 25.62 -17.46
N ARG A 27 -18.59 24.51 -17.87
CA ARG A 27 -18.01 24.33 -19.21
C ARG A 27 -19.05 24.43 -20.32
N LEU A 28 -20.27 23.94 -20.07
CA LEU A 28 -21.42 24.07 -20.98
C LEU A 28 -22.15 25.42 -20.87
N GLY A 29 -21.64 26.37 -20.06
CA GLY A 29 -22.18 27.71 -19.94
C GLY A 29 -23.53 27.81 -19.24
N ARG A 30 -23.93 26.78 -18.46
CA ARG A 30 -25.24 26.72 -17.81
C ARG A 30 -25.18 27.17 -16.34
N SER A 31 -26.22 27.86 -15.89
CA SER A 31 -26.44 28.17 -14.48
C SER A 31 -27.17 27.04 -13.76
N GLN A 32 -27.05 26.96 -12.43
CA GLN A 32 -27.79 25.98 -11.63
C GLN A 32 -29.30 26.17 -11.75
N ALA A 33 -29.78 27.41 -11.92
CA ALA A 33 -31.21 27.71 -12.07
C ALA A 33 -31.77 27.19 -13.41
N GLU A 34 -30.99 27.26 -14.49
CA GLU A 34 -31.37 26.68 -15.79
C GLU A 34 -31.45 25.16 -15.73
N VAL A 35 -30.45 24.52 -15.12
CA VAL A 35 -30.45 23.06 -14.90
C VAL A 35 -31.62 22.65 -14.02
N ALA A 36 -31.88 23.40 -12.93
CA ALA A 36 -32.98 23.13 -12.02
C ALA A 36 -34.33 23.13 -12.73
N THR A 37 -34.55 24.13 -13.60
CA THR A 37 -35.75 24.22 -14.43
C THR A 37 -35.89 23.01 -15.35
N THR A 38 -34.80 22.56 -15.96
CA THR A 38 -34.82 21.45 -16.92
C THR A 38 -35.09 20.11 -16.27
N ILE A 39 -34.54 19.87 -15.07
CA ILE A 39 -34.70 18.59 -14.36
C ILE A 39 -35.83 18.61 -13.32
N GLY A 40 -36.64 19.66 -13.29
CA GLY A 40 -37.83 19.76 -12.43
C GLY A 40 -37.51 19.89 -10.93
N THR A 41 -36.44 20.59 -10.57
CA THR A 41 -36.03 20.81 -9.17
C THR A 41 -35.76 22.29 -8.88
N THR A 42 -35.25 22.59 -7.68
CA THR A 42 -34.84 23.94 -7.26
C THR A 42 -33.34 24.17 -7.48
N GLN A 43 -32.90 25.42 -7.58
CA GLN A 43 -31.48 25.75 -7.66
C GLN A 43 -30.69 25.17 -6.46
N SER A 44 -31.25 25.23 -5.27
CA SER A 44 -30.69 24.61 -4.06
C SER A 44 -30.69 23.08 -4.15
N GLY A 45 -31.67 22.47 -4.82
CA GLY A 45 -31.68 21.05 -5.17
C GLY A 45 -30.54 20.65 -6.11
N VAL A 46 -30.29 21.43 -7.17
CA VAL A 46 -29.14 21.22 -8.07
C VAL A 46 -27.82 21.41 -7.33
N SER A 47 -27.71 22.45 -6.49
CA SER A 47 -26.53 22.64 -5.66
C SER A 47 -26.29 21.46 -4.72
N ARG A 48 -27.34 20.86 -4.14
CA ARG A 48 -27.20 19.66 -3.31
C ARG A 48 -26.70 18.48 -4.14
N ILE A 49 -27.27 18.24 -5.32
CA ILE A 49 -26.84 17.17 -6.24
C ILE A 49 -25.36 17.36 -6.64
N GLU A 50 -24.95 18.58 -6.95
CA GLU A 50 -23.57 18.91 -7.33
C GLU A 50 -22.55 18.72 -6.20
N HIS A 51 -23.00 18.72 -4.94
CA HIS A 51 -22.16 18.53 -3.75
C HIS A 51 -22.38 17.17 -3.06
N GLN A 52 -23.34 16.37 -3.53
CA GLN A 52 -23.66 15.08 -2.92
C GLN A 52 -22.57 14.06 -3.28
N ALA A 53 -21.94 13.50 -2.25
CA ALA A 53 -20.80 12.61 -2.42
C ALA A 53 -21.16 11.28 -3.09
N ASP A 54 -22.39 10.78 -2.88
CA ASP A 54 -22.84 9.49 -3.40
C ASP A 54 -24.29 9.53 -3.91
N MET A 55 -24.47 9.14 -5.18
CA MET A 55 -25.75 9.00 -5.87
C MET A 55 -26.02 7.51 -6.19
N HIS A 56 -25.83 6.61 -5.22
CA HIS A 56 -25.90 5.14 -5.39
C HIS A 56 -24.87 4.58 -6.38
N VAL A 57 -23.79 5.34 -6.60
CA VAL A 57 -22.78 4.98 -7.59
C VAL A 57 -21.73 4.06 -7.00
N SER A 58 -21.50 4.13 -5.68
CA SER A 58 -20.75 3.13 -4.92
C SER A 58 -21.31 1.71 -5.13
N THR A 59 -22.61 1.51 -4.95
CA THR A 59 -23.27 0.21 -5.15
C THR A 59 -23.16 -0.29 -6.59
N LEU A 60 -23.26 0.59 -7.59
CA LEU A 60 -23.06 0.22 -8.99
C LEU A 60 -21.60 -0.12 -9.29
N ASN A 61 -20.65 0.54 -8.62
CA ASN A 61 -19.22 0.24 -8.72
C ASN A 61 -18.89 -1.12 -8.10
N GLU A 62 -19.37 -1.39 -6.89
CA GLU A 62 -19.25 -2.69 -6.22
C GLU A 62 -19.81 -3.82 -7.11
N TYR A 63 -20.99 -3.61 -7.69
CA TYR A 63 -21.61 -4.58 -8.58
C TYR A 63 -20.81 -4.80 -9.87
N ALA A 64 -20.33 -3.72 -10.50
CA ALA A 64 -19.50 -3.82 -11.70
C ALA A 64 -18.17 -4.53 -11.41
N PHE A 65 -17.55 -4.23 -10.27
CA PHE A 65 -16.31 -4.87 -9.82
C PHE A 65 -16.50 -6.35 -9.52
N ALA A 66 -17.59 -6.74 -8.86
CA ALA A 66 -17.95 -8.15 -8.63
C ALA A 66 -18.12 -8.96 -9.93
N LEU A 67 -18.39 -8.27 -11.05
CA LEU A 67 -18.47 -8.85 -12.38
C LEU A 67 -17.14 -8.75 -13.17
N GLY A 68 -16.05 -8.30 -12.54
CA GLY A 68 -14.75 -8.06 -13.18
C GLY A 68 -14.74 -6.84 -14.12
N GLY A 69 -15.75 -5.97 -14.02
CA GLY A 69 -15.91 -4.78 -14.83
C GLY A 69 -15.38 -3.52 -14.16
N ARG A 70 -15.33 -2.42 -14.93
CA ARG A 70 -14.99 -1.08 -14.44
C ARG A 70 -16.14 -0.13 -14.74
N LEU A 71 -16.55 0.66 -13.75
CA LEU A 71 -17.58 1.68 -13.93
C LEU A 71 -16.95 2.99 -14.39
N ARG A 72 -17.43 3.53 -15.52
CA ARG A 72 -17.10 4.88 -16.01
C ARG A 72 -18.40 5.61 -16.31
N LEU A 73 -18.56 6.82 -15.78
CA LEU A 73 -19.68 7.69 -16.16
C LEU A 73 -19.23 8.65 -17.24
N ILE A 74 -19.86 8.54 -18.41
CA ILE A 74 -19.57 9.38 -19.57
C ILE A 74 -20.83 10.20 -19.84
N VAL A 75 -20.67 11.53 -19.94
CA VAL A 75 -21.70 12.42 -20.46
C VAL A 75 -21.37 12.73 -21.91
N GLU A 76 -22.31 12.40 -22.79
CA GLU A 76 -22.23 12.70 -24.22
C GLU A 76 -23.02 13.98 -24.51
N HIS A 77 -22.39 14.93 -25.20
CA HIS A 77 -23.02 16.18 -25.62
C HIS A 77 -22.54 16.55 -27.03
N GLY A 78 -23.36 16.23 -28.04
CA GLY A 78 -22.91 16.31 -29.44
C GLY A 78 -21.84 15.25 -29.71
N ASP A 79 -20.72 15.64 -30.29
CA ASP A 79 -19.56 14.77 -30.53
C ASP A 79 -18.57 14.73 -29.34
N ASP A 80 -18.85 15.48 -28.27
CA ASP A 80 -17.99 15.52 -27.08
C ASP A 80 -18.39 14.44 -26.05
N HIS A 81 -17.41 13.64 -25.63
CA HIS A 81 -17.53 12.70 -24.52
C HIS A 81 -16.73 13.23 -23.32
N THR A 82 -17.39 13.47 -22.19
CA THR A 82 -16.72 13.90 -20.95
C THR A 82 -16.91 12.85 -19.87
N GLU A 83 -15.81 12.34 -19.32
CA GLU A 83 -15.85 11.46 -18.16
C GLU A 83 -16.06 12.25 -16.86
N ILE A 84 -17.02 11.80 -16.05
CA ILE A 84 -17.41 12.46 -14.80
C ILE A 84 -16.76 11.79 -13.61
N GLY A 85 -16.07 12.60 -12.82
CA GLY A 85 -15.42 12.18 -11.58
C GLY A 85 -16.40 12.27 -10.43
N ILE A 86 -16.68 11.11 -9.83
CA ILE A 86 -17.51 11.04 -8.64
C ILE A 86 -16.62 11.04 -7.41
N PRO A 87 -16.82 11.96 -6.45
CA PRO A 87 -16.01 12.04 -5.23
C PRO A 87 -15.91 10.71 -4.48
N ALA A 88 -17.02 9.96 -4.32
CA ALA A 88 -17.00 8.62 -3.70
C ALA A 88 -16.04 7.65 -4.43
N LEU A 89 -16.11 7.58 -5.77
CA LEU A 89 -15.20 6.73 -6.57
C LEU A 89 -13.74 7.24 -6.53
N ARG A 90 -13.52 8.55 -6.38
CA ARG A 90 -12.17 9.14 -6.21
C ARG A 90 -11.59 8.86 -4.84
N GLN A 91 -12.44 8.85 -3.81
CA GLN A 91 -12.06 8.55 -2.44
C GLN A 91 -11.75 7.05 -2.29
N GLU A 92 -12.61 6.17 -2.80
CA GLU A 92 -12.33 4.73 -2.92
C GLU A 92 -11.04 4.47 -3.72
N ARG A 93 -10.81 5.14 -4.85
CA ARG A 93 -9.55 5.00 -5.62
C ARG A 93 -8.31 5.49 -4.87
N ARG A 94 -8.43 6.54 -4.04
CA ARG A 94 -7.31 6.98 -3.18
C ARG A 94 -7.08 6.00 -2.04
N GLU A 95 -8.16 5.47 -1.44
CA GLU A 95 -8.13 4.41 -0.43
C GLU A 95 -7.65 3.07 -0.98
N GLN A 96 -7.71 2.85 -2.29
CA GLN A 96 -7.15 1.68 -2.99
C GLN A 96 -5.73 1.89 -3.51
N ARG A 97 -5.24 3.13 -3.55
CA ARG A 97 -3.87 3.40 -3.97
C ARG A 97 -2.93 2.85 -2.91
N ARG A 98 -1.98 2.03 -3.34
CA ARG A 98 -0.95 1.42 -2.49
C ARG A 98 0.40 1.71 -3.09
N GLU A 99 1.28 2.28 -2.29
CA GLU A 99 2.66 2.56 -2.69
C GLU A 99 3.59 1.64 -1.93
N PHE A 100 4.61 1.15 -2.64
CA PHE A 100 5.63 0.29 -2.07
C PHE A 100 7.00 0.80 -2.51
N ARG A 101 7.90 0.98 -1.54
CA ARG A 101 9.34 1.12 -1.81
C ARG A 101 9.90 -0.24 -2.18
N VAL A 102 10.62 -0.29 -3.28
CA VAL A 102 11.44 -1.46 -3.63
C VAL A 102 12.85 -1.20 -3.12
N ILE A 103 13.25 -1.94 -2.10
CA ILE A 103 14.55 -1.82 -1.43
C ILE A 103 15.44 -2.96 -1.89
N TRP A 104 16.67 -2.64 -2.28
CA TRP A 104 17.70 -3.60 -2.61
C TRP A 104 18.80 -3.59 -1.54
N GLN A 105 19.18 -4.78 -1.07
CA GLN A 105 20.30 -4.97 -0.18
C GLN A 105 21.59 -5.22 -0.97
N ASP A 106 22.51 -4.27 -0.90
CA ASP A 106 23.85 -4.41 -1.45
C ASP A 106 24.64 -5.46 -0.66
N GLN A 107 24.77 -6.66 -1.22
CA GLN A 107 25.31 -7.83 -0.53
C GLN A 107 26.66 -7.62 0.18
N PRO A 108 27.66 -6.91 -0.42
CA PRO A 108 28.94 -6.68 0.23
C PRO A 108 28.86 -5.78 1.47
N THR A 109 28.03 -4.74 1.44
CA THR A 109 27.95 -3.76 2.55
C THR A 109 26.77 -3.99 3.48
N ARG A 110 25.81 -4.83 3.06
CA ARG A 110 24.48 -5.00 3.67
C ARG A 110 23.64 -3.72 3.73
N SER A 111 24.06 -2.65 3.05
CA SER A 111 23.27 -1.42 2.98
C SER A 111 21.95 -1.66 2.24
N LEU A 112 20.89 -1.02 2.74
CA LEU A 112 19.57 -1.04 2.15
C LEU A 112 19.41 0.23 1.31
N VAL A 113 19.20 0.07 0.01
CA VAL A 113 19.12 1.16 -0.96
C VAL A 113 17.74 1.14 -1.58
N GLN A 114 17.03 2.27 -1.59
CA GLN A 114 15.77 2.35 -2.32
C GLN A 114 16.10 2.39 -3.82
N VAL A 115 15.57 1.44 -4.57
CA VAL A 115 15.85 1.34 -6.00
C VAL A 115 14.63 1.64 -6.87
N GLY A 116 13.42 1.59 -6.32
CA GLY A 116 12.24 1.96 -7.09
C GLY A 116 10.97 2.13 -6.28
N TRP A 117 9.93 2.48 -7.02
CA TRP A 117 8.54 2.55 -6.58
C TRP A 117 7.73 1.50 -7.31
N LEU A 118 7.00 0.69 -6.57
CA LEU A 118 5.90 -0.13 -7.08
C LEU A 118 4.59 0.51 -6.57
N VAL A 119 3.69 0.87 -7.46
CA VAL A 119 2.44 1.56 -7.10
C VAL A 119 1.26 0.84 -7.73
N TYR A 120 0.27 0.50 -6.92
CA TYR A 120 -1.05 0.05 -7.36
C TYR A 120 -2.04 1.20 -7.26
N THR A 121 -2.84 1.42 -8.31
CA THR A 121 -3.77 2.56 -8.42
C THR A 121 -5.25 2.19 -8.29
N GLY A 122 -5.53 0.92 -7.94
CA GLY A 122 -6.87 0.32 -7.94
C GLY A 122 -7.16 -0.51 -9.20
N ASP A 123 -6.45 -0.26 -10.29
CA ASP A 123 -6.63 -1.00 -11.55
C ASP A 123 -5.32 -1.40 -12.25
N GLU A 124 -4.23 -0.67 -12.02
CA GLU A 124 -2.93 -0.93 -12.64
C GLU A 124 -1.79 -0.88 -11.63
N PHE A 125 -0.81 -1.77 -11.81
CA PHE A 125 0.50 -1.72 -11.18
C PHE A 125 1.49 -0.96 -12.06
N THR A 126 2.24 -0.06 -11.45
CA THR A 126 3.34 0.65 -12.10
C THR A 126 4.63 0.44 -11.33
N PHE A 127 5.74 0.25 -12.05
CA PHE A 127 7.07 0.17 -11.46
C PHE A 127 8.02 1.17 -12.12
N SER A 128 8.79 1.88 -11.32
CA SER A 128 9.79 2.85 -11.80
C SER A 128 11.01 2.88 -10.89
N TYR A 129 12.18 3.16 -11.46
CA TYR A 129 13.42 3.32 -10.70
C TYR A 129 13.54 4.74 -10.14
N VAL A 130 14.11 4.87 -8.94
CA VAL A 130 14.49 6.18 -8.37
C VAL A 130 15.89 6.59 -8.80
N ASP A 131 16.23 7.88 -8.65
CA ASP A 131 17.54 8.40 -9.05
C ASP A 131 18.70 7.79 -8.25
N GLU A 132 18.45 7.38 -7.00
CA GLU A 132 19.44 6.66 -6.20
C GLU A 132 19.88 5.37 -6.91
N ALA A 133 18.95 4.60 -7.48
CA ALA A 133 19.25 3.40 -8.26
C ALA A 133 20.13 3.69 -9.48
N LYS A 134 19.90 4.83 -10.15
CA LYS A 134 20.63 5.24 -11.37
C LYS A 134 22.06 5.67 -11.07
N SER A 135 22.27 6.27 -9.90
CA SER A 135 23.57 6.77 -9.46
C SER A 135 24.41 5.74 -8.71
N HIS A 136 23.79 4.67 -8.20
CA HIS A 136 24.47 3.68 -7.38
C HIS A 136 25.38 2.75 -8.22
N GLU A 137 26.70 2.85 -8.03
CA GLU A 137 27.72 2.18 -8.86
C GLU A 137 27.58 0.66 -8.99
N ARG A 138 27.07 -0.01 -7.95
CA ARG A 138 26.90 -1.48 -7.93
C ARG A 138 25.51 -1.96 -8.31
N PHE A 139 24.54 -1.05 -8.40
CA PHE A 139 23.18 -1.46 -8.74
C PHE A 139 23.12 -1.80 -10.24
N GLN A 140 22.37 -2.84 -10.57
CA GLN A 140 22.07 -3.22 -11.94
C GLN A 140 20.55 -3.27 -12.11
N PRO A 141 20.00 -2.77 -13.23
CA PRO A 141 18.56 -2.87 -13.49
C PRO A 141 18.13 -4.33 -13.43
N PHE A 142 16.91 -4.54 -12.96
CA PHE A 142 16.36 -5.88 -12.86
C PHE A 142 16.16 -6.45 -14.27
N PRO A 143 16.41 -7.75 -14.51
CA PRO A 143 16.25 -8.32 -15.85
C PRO A 143 14.83 -8.15 -16.44
N ALA A 144 13.81 -8.13 -15.59
CA ALA A 144 12.42 -7.88 -16.00
C ALA A 144 12.16 -6.40 -16.37
N PHE A 145 13.04 -5.48 -15.95
CA PHE A 145 12.89 -4.03 -16.06
C PHE A 145 14.23 -3.38 -16.49
N PRO A 146 14.72 -3.64 -17.71
CA PRO A 146 16.10 -3.33 -18.10
C PRO A 146 16.42 -1.84 -18.30
N ARG A 147 15.42 -0.95 -18.33
CA ARG A 147 15.57 0.48 -18.65
C ARG A 147 15.22 1.32 -17.42
N LEU A 148 16.24 1.96 -16.85
CA LEU A 148 16.12 2.73 -15.61
C LEU A 148 15.25 4.00 -15.73
N ASP A 149 15.13 4.56 -16.93
CA ASP A 149 14.36 5.79 -17.18
C ASP A 149 12.90 5.54 -17.57
N GLU A 150 12.44 4.30 -17.46
CA GLU A 150 11.08 3.93 -17.80
C GLU A 150 10.16 3.71 -16.60
N THR A 151 8.88 3.98 -16.84
CA THR A 151 7.79 3.49 -16.01
C THR A 151 7.14 2.28 -16.69
N TYR A 152 7.26 1.14 -16.04
CA TYR A 152 6.61 -0.11 -16.44
C TYR A 152 5.19 -0.13 -15.90
N LYS A 153 4.26 -0.72 -16.66
CA LYS A 153 2.84 -0.76 -16.34
C LYS A 153 2.23 -2.12 -16.64
N ALA A 154 1.32 -2.60 -15.79
CA ALA A 154 0.59 -3.85 -15.99
C ALA A 154 -0.73 -3.85 -15.19
N SER A 155 -1.79 -4.42 -15.75
CA SER A 155 -3.08 -4.59 -15.04
C SER A 155 -3.02 -5.63 -13.91
N GLU A 156 -2.01 -6.50 -13.93
CA GLU A 156 -1.74 -7.50 -12.90
C GLU A 156 -0.36 -7.26 -12.28
N LEU A 157 -0.14 -7.81 -11.08
CA LEU A 157 1.16 -7.70 -10.43
C LEU A 157 2.25 -8.34 -11.30
N PHE A 158 3.35 -7.62 -11.52
CA PHE A 158 4.46 -8.15 -12.31
C PHE A 158 4.96 -9.49 -11.75
N PRO A 159 5.18 -10.51 -12.60
CA PRO A 159 5.69 -11.81 -12.15
C PRO A 159 6.96 -11.70 -11.31
N TYR A 160 7.82 -10.72 -11.62
CA TYR A 160 9.03 -10.44 -10.85
C TYR A 160 8.76 -10.20 -9.37
N PHE A 161 7.69 -9.45 -9.02
CA PHE A 161 7.30 -9.20 -7.63
C PHE A 161 6.42 -10.32 -7.06
N ALA A 162 5.57 -10.93 -7.89
CA ALA A 162 4.68 -12.02 -7.47
C ALA A 162 5.42 -13.24 -6.92
N LEU A 163 6.68 -13.46 -7.33
CA LEU A 163 7.54 -14.52 -6.78
C LEU A 163 7.83 -14.39 -5.27
N ARG A 164 7.57 -13.22 -4.67
CA ARG A 164 7.71 -12.99 -3.22
C ARG A 164 6.43 -13.28 -2.45
N LEU A 165 5.33 -13.60 -3.14
CA LEU A 165 4.05 -13.92 -2.52
C LEU A 165 3.89 -15.42 -2.35
N THR A 166 3.21 -15.83 -1.29
CA THR A 166 2.76 -17.21 -1.12
C THR A 166 1.75 -17.55 -2.21
N SER A 167 1.98 -18.67 -2.91
CA SER A 167 1.07 -19.14 -3.97
C SER A 167 -0.24 -19.67 -3.37
N ALA A 168 -1.37 -19.35 -4.01
CA ALA A 168 -2.68 -19.93 -3.66
C ALA A 168 -2.76 -21.46 -3.83
N ALA A 169 -1.78 -22.06 -4.54
CA ALA A 169 -1.65 -23.51 -4.66
C ALA A 169 -0.84 -24.15 -3.52
N ASP A 170 -0.23 -23.36 -2.63
CA ASP A 170 0.50 -23.87 -1.46
C ASP A 170 -0.49 -24.56 -0.49
N PRO A 171 -0.23 -25.80 -0.04
CA PRO A 171 -1.07 -26.48 0.94
C PRO A 171 -1.29 -25.72 2.25
N HIS A 172 -0.38 -24.79 2.59
CA HIS A 172 -0.44 -23.96 3.80
C HIS A 172 -0.91 -22.54 3.52
N TYR A 173 -1.45 -22.25 2.33
CA TYR A 173 -1.88 -20.91 1.94
C TYR A 173 -2.86 -20.30 2.94
N ASP A 174 -3.86 -21.08 3.39
CA ASP A 174 -4.86 -20.60 4.37
C ASP A 174 -4.21 -20.23 5.71
N ALA A 175 -3.27 -21.04 6.20
CA ALA A 175 -2.55 -20.73 7.44
C ALA A 175 -1.70 -19.45 7.32
N VAL A 176 -1.17 -19.16 6.11
CA VAL A 176 -0.49 -17.89 5.85
C VAL A 176 -1.48 -16.74 5.86
N LEU A 177 -2.65 -16.87 5.21
CA LEU A 177 -3.66 -15.83 5.22
C LEU A 177 -4.14 -15.50 6.63
N ASP A 178 -4.45 -16.53 7.42
CA ASP A 178 -4.84 -16.39 8.82
C ASP A 178 -3.74 -15.67 9.62
N ALA A 179 -2.47 -16.03 9.40
CA ALA A 179 -1.35 -15.38 10.07
C ALA A 179 -1.17 -13.90 9.67
N LEU A 180 -1.57 -13.53 8.47
CA LEU A 180 -1.58 -12.15 7.98
C LEU A 180 -2.88 -11.40 8.31
N GLY A 181 -3.87 -12.06 8.95
CA GLY A 181 -5.18 -11.47 9.24
C GLY A 181 -6.00 -11.19 7.97
N LEU A 182 -5.86 -12.04 6.95
CA LEU A 182 -6.55 -11.93 5.66
C LEU A 182 -7.53 -13.08 5.47
N THR A 183 -8.67 -12.78 4.83
CA THR A 183 -9.54 -13.83 4.27
C THR A 183 -9.12 -14.17 2.84
N ARG A 184 -9.60 -15.29 2.28
CA ARG A 184 -9.38 -15.61 0.86
C ARG A 184 -9.93 -14.54 -0.09
N GLU A 185 -10.99 -13.84 0.30
CA GLU A 185 -11.62 -12.79 -0.50
C GLU A 185 -10.76 -11.52 -0.50
N ASP A 186 -10.14 -11.19 0.63
CA ASP A 186 -9.31 -10.00 0.81
C ASP A 186 -7.85 -10.20 0.38
N ALA A 187 -7.41 -11.45 0.17
CA ALA A 187 -6.04 -11.84 -0.18
C ALA A 187 -5.66 -11.52 -1.63
N THR A 188 -5.90 -10.29 -2.06
CA THR A 188 -5.43 -9.77 -3.34
C THR A 188 -3.89 -9.67 -3.34
N PRO A 189 -3.21 -9.71 -4.52
CA PRO A 189 -1.75 -9.58 -4.58
C PRO A 189 -1.21 -8.33 -3.88
N VAL A 190 -1.97 -7.22 -3.91
CA VAL A 190 -1.57 -5.97 -3.25
C VAL A 190 -1.68 -6.06 -1.73
N GLU A 191 -2.73 -6.68 -1.20
CA GLU A 191 -2.92 -6.87 0.25
C GLU A 191 -1.95 -7.90 0.82
N LEU A 192 -1.60 -8.91 0.02
CA LEU A 192 -0.52 -9.85 0.32
C LEU A 192 0.84 -9.15 0.34
N LEU A 193 1.18 -8.33 -0.67
CA LEU A 193 2.44 -7.56 -0.66
C LEU A 193 2.54 -6.64 0.55
N ALA A 194 1.45 -5.99 0.94
CA ALA A 194 1.41 -5.06 2.06
C ALA A 194 1.61 -5.72 3.44
N ARG A 195 1.46 -7.04 3.54
CA ARG A 195 1.61 -7.80 4.78
C ARG A 195 2.66 -8.90 4.69
N SER A 196 3.27 -9.09 3.52
CA SER A 196 4.21 -10.17 3.32
C SER A 196 5.49 -9.94 4.12
N PRO A 197 6.06 -10.99 4.72
CA PRO A 197 7.35 -10.90 5.36
C PRO A 197 8.43 -10.55 4.35
N ASP A 198 9.51 -9.96 4.84
CA ASP A 198 10.75 -9.89 4.08
C ASP A 198 11.18 -11.30 3.71
N SER A 199 11.42 -11.55 2.41
CA SER A 199 12.01 -12.81 1.98
C SER A 199 13.48 -12.83 2.42
N PRO A 200 13.89 -13.74 3.33
CA PRO A 200 15.28 -13.81 3.78
C PRO A 200 16.24 -14.34 2.70
N HIS A 201 15.71 -14.81 1.57
CA HIS A 201 16.46 -15.45 0.49
C HIS A 201 16.61 -14.56 -0.74
N ASP A 202 16.01 -13.37 -0.74
CA ASP A 202 16.13 -12.41 -1.83
C ASP A 202 16.82 -11.13 -1.34
N THR A 203 17.57 -10.51 -2.23
CA THR A 203 18.22 -9.21 -1.98
C THR A 203 17.23 -8.05 -2.10
N ILE A 204 15.97 -8.33 -2.44
CA ILE A 204 14.95 -7.33 -2.70
C ILE A 204 13.80 -7.46 -1.71
N GLN A 205 13.46 -6.34 -1.08
CA GLN A 205 12.31 -6.16 -0.21
C GLN A 205 11.31 -5.21 -0.86
N VAL A 206 10.02 -5.52 -0.72
CA VAL A 206 8.92 -4.66 -1.18
C VAL A 206 8.21 -4.16 0.07
N VAL A 207 8.50 -2.92 0.43
CA VAL A 207 8.07 -2.33 1.69
C VAL A 207 6.87 -1.41 1.43
N PRO A 208 5.71 -1.64 2.04
CA PRO A 208 4.56 -0.74 1.89
C PRO A 208 4.86 0.61 2.55
N GLU A 209 4.39 1.68 1.89
CA GLU A 209 4.28 3.00 2.50
C GLU A 209 3.10 3.06 3.48
N PRO A 210 3.19 3.93 4.50
CA PRO A 210 2.06 4.14 5.38
C PRO A 210 0.86 4.71 4.63
N THR A 211 -0.33 4.22 4.97
CA THR A 211 -1.59 4.80 4.54
C THR A 211 -1.87 6.04 5.38
N GLU A 212 -2.03 7.19 4.73
CA GLU A 212 -2.49 8.41 5.38
C GLU A 212 -4.03 8.41 5.47
N MET A 213 -4.54 8.50 6.68
CA MET A 213 -5.96 8.64 6.97
C MET A 213 -6.43 10.08 6.71
N ALA A 214 -7.74 10.28 6.59
CA ALA A 214 -8.33 11.59 6.31
C ALA A 214 -8.01 12.68 7.35
N ASP A 215 -7.64 12.29 8.57
CA ASP A 215 -7.25 13.19 9.66
C ASP A 215 -5.73 13.46 9.70
N GLY A 216 -4.95 12.93 8.75
CA GLY A 216 -3.49 13.03 8.68
C GLY A 216 -2.74 11.97 9.49
N THR A 217 -3.45 11.03 10.14
CA THR A 217 -2.83 9.91 10.84
C THR A 217 -2.19 8.97 9.83
N LEU A 218 -0.93 8.59 10.07
CA LEU A 218 -0.26 7.57 9.26
C LEU A 218 -0.44 6.21 9.92
N VAL A 219 -0.86 5.22 9.13
CA VAL A 219 -1.06 3.84 9.59
C VAL A 219 -0.34 2.88 8.67
N ARG A 220 0.43 1.95 9.25
CA ARG A 220 1.01 0.83 8.50
C ARG A 220 0.98 -0.46 9.32
N LEU A 221 1.01 -1.57 8.60
CA LEU A 221 1.25 -2.88 9.18
C LEU A 221 2.71 -3.29 8.95
N PHE A 222 3.28 -4.05 9.89
CA PHE A 222 4.58 -4.68 9.73
C PHE A 222 4.68 -5.94 10.59
N LEU A 223 5.44 -6.93 10.11
CA LEU A 223 5.75 -8.13 10.88
C LEU A 223 6.96 -7.88 11.79
N VAL A 224 6.85 -8.30 13.05
CA VAL A 224 7.94 -8.18 14.02
C VAL A 224 9.07 -9.12 13.65
N SER A 225 10.28 -8.57 13.55
CA SER A 225 11.49 -9.32 13.20
C SER A 225 12.05 -10.07 14.41
N GLY A 226 12.73 -11.19 14.16
CA GLY A 226 13.53 -11.87 15.18
C GLY A 226 12.77 -12.44 16.38
N THR A 227 11.48 -12.71 16.28
CA THR A 227 10.68 -13.28 17.40
C THR A 227 11.32 -14.53 18.04
N ARG A 228 11.95 -15.39 17.23
CA ARG A 228 12.70 -16.58 17.69
C ARG A 228 13.98 -16.27 18.49
N HIS A 229 14.47 -15.03 18.43
CA HIS A 229 15.69 -14.55 19.09
C HIS A 229 15.35 -13.60 20.25
N ALA A 230 14.08 -13.26 20.43
CA ALA A 230 13.65 -12.29 21.44
C ALA A 230 14.01 -12.77 22.86
N ASP A 231 13.90 -14.08 23.12
CA ASP A 231 14.46 -14.75 24.28
C ASP A 231 15.35 -15.93 23.83
N GLU A 232 16.66 -15.74 23.93
CA GLU A 232 17.66 -16.77 23.57
C GLU A 232 17.62 -17.98 24.50
N ARG A 233 17.05 -17.85 25.71
CA ARG A 233 17.02 -18.93 26.70
C ARG A 233 15.78 -19.79 26.58
N ASP A 234 14.65 -19.21 26.16
CA ASP A 234 13.38 -19.93 25.97
C ASP A 234 12.51 -19.32 24.86
N PRO A 235 12.75 -19.70 23.59
CA PRO A 235 11.98 -19.22 22.44
C PRO A 235 10.48 -19.58 22.50
N ASP A 236 10.11 -20.66 23.19
CA ASP A 236 8.72 -21.12 23.29
C ASP A 236 7.92 -20.23 24.25
N THR A 237 8.57 -19.64 25.25
CA THR A 237 7.93 -18.68 26.15
C THR A 237 7.49 -17.42 25.42
N VAL A 238 8.30 -16.87 24.51
CA VAL A 238 7.90 -15.70 23.70
C VAL A 238 6.74 -16.06 22.79
N SER A 239 6.76 -17.25 22.20
CA SER A 239 5.70 -17.70 21.29
C SER A 239 4.34 -17.78 21.99
N ARG A 240 4.31 -18.35 23.20
CA ARG A 240 3.09 -18.39 24.04
C ARG A 240 2.65 -17.01 24.51
N LEU A 241 3.59 -16.14 24.87
CA LEU A 241 3.27 -14.76 25.23
C LEU A 241 2.62 -14.00 24.09
N ILE A 242 3.08 -14.22 22.85
CA ILE A 242 2.48 -13.62 21.66
C ILE A 242 1.05 -14.15 21.48
N GLU A 243 0.85 -15.46 21.56
CA GLU A 243 -0.47 -16.11 21.42
C GLU A 243 -1.54 -15.54 22.36
N ASP A 244 -1.14 -15.16 23.58
CA ASP A 244 -2.04 -14.59 24.60
C ASP A 244 -2.37 -13.10 24.38
N LEU A 245 -1.77 -12.43 23.39
CA LEU A 245 -2.02 -11.01 23.11
C LEU A 245 -3.36 -10.82 22.39
N ALA A 246 -4.20 -9.94 22.92
CA ALA A 246 -5.43 -9.52 22.24
C ALA A 246 -5.13 -8.51 21.12
N THR A 247 -5.88 -8.59 20.02
CA THR A 247 -5.92 -7.54 18.99
C THR A 247 -6.15 -6.16 19.61
N ASP A 248 -5.49 -5.15 19.05
CA ASP A 248 -5.46 -3.76 19.51
C ASP A 248 -4.79 -3.50 20.87
N SER A 249 -4.20 -4.53 21.50
CA SER A 249 -3.35 -4.32 22.67
C SER A 249 -2.15 -3.45 22.31
N LEU A 250 -1.90 -2.41 23.11
CA LEU A 250 -0.72 -1.56 22.94
C LEU A 250 0.54 -2.29 23.36
N LEU A 251 1.61 -2.07 22.60
CA LEU A 251 2.93 -2.65 22.83
C LEU A 251 3.94 -1.54 23.08
N ASP A 252 4.94 -1.86 23.90
CA ASP A 252 6.03 -0.95 24.21
C ASP A 252 7.04 -0.94 23.05
N LEU A 253 7.45 0.26 22.65
CA LEU A 253 8.54 0.49 21.71
C LEU A 253 9.75 0.98 22.49
N VAL A 254 10.83 0.19 22.51
CA VAL A 254 11.96 0.43 23.41
C VAL A 254 13.28 0.49 22.64
N ALA A 255 14.02 1.58 22.81
CA ALA A 255 15.31 1.77 22.15
C ALA A 255 16.42 0.90 22.76
N GLU A 256 17.27 0.33 21.90
CA GLU A 256 18.47 -0.43 22.28
C GLU A 256 19.75 0.26 21.78
N PRO A 257 20.14 1.42 22.32
CA PRO A 257 21.33 2.16 21.84
C PRO A 257 22.64 1.38 21.98
N ASN A 258 22.66 0.36 22.83
CA ASN A 258 23.81 -0.52 23.07
C ASN A 258 23.75 -1.82 22.24
N ASN A 259 22.81 -1.96 21.31
CA ASN A 259 22.70 -3.14 20.46
C ASN A 259 23.94 -3.23 19.55
N ARG A 260 24.63 -4.37 19.60
CA ARG A 260 25.91 -4.60 18.92
C ARG A 260 25.77 -4.70 17.40
N HIS A 261 24.58 -5.01 16.90
CA HIS A 261 24.29 -5.14 15.48
C HIS A 261 23.86 -3.81 14.88
N ASN A 262 22.94 -3.12 15.56
CA ASN A 262 22.40 -1.86 15.08
C ASN A 262 22.08 -0.93 16.28
N PRO A 263 22.83 0.16 16.51
CA PRO A 263 22.58 1.07 17.63
C PRO A 263 21.27 1.86 17.49
N GLN A 264 20.62 1.83 16.32
CA GLN A 264 19.31 2.41 16.09
C GLN A 264 18.17 1.40 16.35
N ALA A 265 18.48 0.18 16.81
CA ALA A 265 17.47 -0.86 17.00
C ALA A 265 16.38 -0.44 18.00
N LEU A 266 15.13 -0.72 17.62
CA LEU A 266 13.95 -0.60 18.46
C LEU A 266 13.37 -2.00 18.64
N HIS A 267 13.13 -2.40 19.88
CA HIS A 267 12.47 -3.65 20.18
C HIS A 267 11.01 -3.44 20.61
N ILE A 268 10.19 -4.43 20.30
CA ILE A 268 8.79 -4.51 20.71
C ILE A 268 8.72 -5.32 21.99
N ALA A 269 8.02 -4.81 23.00
CA ALA A 269 7.82 -5.49 24.27
C ALA A 269 6.36 -5.47 24.74
N ALA A 270 6.01 -6.46 25.55
CA ALA A 270 4.76 -6.51 26.31
C ALA A 270 5.07 -6.98 27.74
N ASN A 271 4.50 -6.31 28.73
CA ASN A 271 4.71 -6.65 30.15
C ASN A 271 6.20 -6.74 30.54
N GLY A 272 7.03 -5.85 29.96
CA GLY A 272 8.48 -5.82 30.19
C GLY A 272 9.27 -6.96 29.55
N LYS A 273 8.63 -7.83 28.75
CA LYS A 273 9.31 -8.88 27.98
C LYS A 273 9.40 -8.50 26.51
N ARG A 274 10.60 -8.64 25.94
CA ARG A 274 10.85 -8.43 24.51
C ARG A 274 10.18 -9.54 23.69
N LEU A 275 9.46 -9.14 22.66
CA LEU A 275 8.77 -10.02 21.71
C LEU A 275 9.51 -10.12 20.36
N GLY A 276 10.35 -9.14 20.05
CA GLY A 276 11.16 -9.09 18.84
C GLY A 276 11.56 -7.65 18.53
N TRP A 277 11.91 -7.38 17.27
CA TRP A 277 12.41 -6.07 16.83
C TRP A 277 11.57 -5.49 15.70
N VAL A 278 11.58 -4.16 15.64
CA VAL A 278 11.17 -3.43 14.44
C VAL A 278 12.14 -3.79 13.31
N PRO A 279 11.66 -4.12 12.09
CA PRO A 279 12.51 -4.34 10.93
C PRO A 279 13.45 -3.16 10.65
N ASP A 280 14.70 -3.44 10.25
CA ASP A 280 15.73 -2.42 10.06
C ASP A 280 15.32 -1.31 9.08
N TYR A 281 14.56 -1.64 8.03
CA TYR A 281 14.09 -0.68 7.04
C TYR A 281 13.12 0.37 7.60
N LEU A 282 12.55 0.15 8.79
CA LEU A 282 11.64 1.10 9.46
C LEU A 282 12.32 2.01 10.47
N LEU A 283 13.51 1.65 10.94
CA LEU A 283 14.13 2.34 12.06
C LEU A 283 14.36 3.82 11.77
N SER A 284 14.89 4.14 10.58
CA SER A 284 15.11 5.54 10.19
C SER A 284 13.81 6.36 10.14
N GLU A 285 12.70 5.74 9.73
CA GLU A 285 11.41 6.40 9.61
C GLU A 285 10.82 6.67 11.00
N ILE A 286 10.83 5.65 11.86
CA ILE A 286 10.30 5.74 13.22
C ILE A 286 11.10 6.73 14.08
N HIS A 287 12.45 6.69 14.01
CA HIS A 287 13.29 7.68 14.68
C HIS A 287 12.98 9.09 14.19
N GLY A 288 12.78 9.29 12.88
CA GLY A 288 12.38 10.60 12.34
C GLY A 288 11.05 11.11 12.92
N TYR A 289 10.07 10.24 13.16
CA TYR A 289 8.83 10.63 13.84
C TYR A 289 9.06 10.98 15.32
N ILE A 290 9.87 10.19 16.03
CA ILE A 290 10.21 10.42 17.44
C ILE A 290 10.98 11.74 17.60
N ASP A 291 11.98 11.98 16.75
CA ASP A 291 12.82 13.19 16.76
C ASP A 291 12.03 14.47 16.43
N THR A 292 10.90 14.33 15.74
CA THR A 292 9.97 15.43 15.43
C THR A 292 8.82 15.53 16.44
N ASP A 293 8.90 14.85 17.59
CA ASP A 293 7.89 14.79 18.63
C ASP A 293 6.49 14.36 18.12
N ARG A 294 6.42 13.61 17.01
CA ARG A 294 5.17 13.02 16.51
C ARG A 294 4.86 11.76 17.30
N PRO A 295 3.72 11.69 18.02
CA PRO A 295 3.37 10.49 18.77
C PRO A 295 3.29 9.24 17.89
N VAL A 296 4.07 8.22 18.27
CA VAL A 296 4.07 6.89 17.65
C VAL A 296 3.46 5.88 18.62
N SER A 297 2.54 5.05 18.14
CA SER A 297 2.00 3.92 18.89
C SER A 297 2.09 2.62 18.10
N ILE A 298 2.34 1.53 18.82
CA ILE A 298 2.35 0.18 18.27
C ILE A 298 1.21 -0.60 18.92
N ALA A 299 0.38 -1.24 18.11
CA ALA A 299 -0.68 -2.13 18.57
C ALA A 299 -0.59 -3.49 17.89
N VAL A 300 -1.12 -4.53 18.55
CA VAL A 300 -1.28 -5.87 17.96
C VAL A 300 -2.33 -5.80 16.86
N ALA A 301 -1.94 -6.13 15.63
CA ALA A 301 -2.89 -6.33 14.53
C ALA A 301 -3.31 -7.79 14.44
N GLN A 302 -2.34 -8.71 14.52
CA GLN A 302 -2.56 -10.14 14.57
C GLN A 302 -1.49 -10.78 15.45
N ALA A 303 -1.92 -11.66 16.35
CA ALA A 303 -1.06 -12.45 17.22
C ALA A 303 -1.26 -13.93 16.91
N ASN A 304 -0.21 -14.59 16.45
CA ASN A 304 -0.27 -15.97 16.01
C ASN A 304 0.50 -16.88 16.97
N GLY A 305 -0.08 -18.06 17.21
CA GLY A 305 0.51 -19.08 18.08
C GLY A 305 1.80 -19.71 17.55
N PRO A 306 2.38 -20.66 18.31
CA PRO A 306 3.66 -21.30 17.97
C PRO A 306 3.65 -22.07 16.64
N ASP A 307 2.47 -22.47 16.17
CA ASP A 307 2.26 -23.16 14.88
C ASP A 307 2.54 -22.27 13.67
N ALA A 308 2.48 -20.95 13.82
CA ALA A 308 2.86 -20.01 12.77
C ALA A 308 4.40 -19.93 12.65
N PRO A 309 4.92 -19.75 11.41
CA PRO A 309 6.35 -19.50 11.20
C PRO A 309 6.83 -18.32 12.05
N PRO A 310 8.05 -18.36 12.65
CA PRO A 310 8.49 -17.32 13.57
C PRO A 310 8.37 -15.88 13.04
N HIS A 311 8.68 -15.67 11.76
CA HIS A 311 8.62 -14.36 11.11
C HIS A 311 7.18 -13.87 10.83
N MET A 312 6.16 -14.71 11.07
CA MET A 312 4.74 -14.36 10.97
C MET A 312 4.03 -14.34 12.33
N ARG A 313 4.74 -14.53 13.46
CA ARG A 313 4.07 -14.71 14.76
C ARG A 313 3.37 -13.46 15.28
N LEU A 314 3.89 -12.28 14.97
CA LEU A 314 3.33 -11.03 15.47
C LEU A 314 3.30 -9.99 14.35
N LEU A 315 2.09 -9.64 13.93
CA LEU A 315 1.80 -8.53 13.04
C LEU A 315 1.39 -7.33 13.89
N CYS A 316 2.08 -6.22 13.71
CA CYS A 316 1.83 -4.99 14.44
C CYS A 316 1.28 -3.91 13.51
N ARG A 317 0.47 -3.02 14.08
CA ARG A 317 0.06 -1.77 13.48
C ARG A 317 0.85 -0.64 14.12
N LEU A 318 1.62 0.08 13.31
CA LEU A 318 2.22 1.36 13.66
C LEU A 318 1.22 2.46 13.30
N THR A 319 0.92 3.31 14.27
CA THR A 319 0.14 4.52 14.07
C THR A 319 0.99 5.72 14.46
N VAL A 320 1.04 6.73 13.58
CA VAL A 320 1.70 8.01 13.83
C VAL A 320 0.66 9.09 13.78
N ALA A 321 0.54 9.87 14.85
CA ALA A 321 -0.43 10.96 14.92
C ALA A 321 -0.19 12.01 13.81
N PRO A 322 -1.22 12.78 13.43
CA PRO A 322 -1.10 13.82 12.42
C PRO A 322 0.05 14.78 12.73
N GLY A 323 0.76 15.20 11.68
CA GLY A 323 1.73 16.29 11.84
C GLY A 323 1.03 17.54 12.39
N THR A 324 1.69 18.30 13.25
CA THR A 324 1.16 19.61 13.64
C THR A 324 1.11 20.47 12.38
N PRO A 325 -0.05 21.05 12.00
CA PRO A 325 -0.09 21.94 10.85
C PRO A 325 0.78 23.17 11.13
N ASP A 326 1.76 23.41 10.25
CA ASP A 326 2.51 24.67 10.18
C ASP A 326 1.59 25.87 9.88
#